data_AF-A0A7R9WGZ2-F1
#
_entry.id   AF-A0A7R9WGZ2-F1
#
_cell.length_a   1.000
_cell.length_b   1.000
_cell.length_c   1.000
_cell.angle_alpha   90.00
_cell.angle_beta   90.00
_cell.angle_gamma   90.00
#
_symmetry.space_group_name_H-M   'P 1'
#
loop_
_entity.id
_entity.type
_entity.pdbx_description
1 polymer ?
#
loop_
_entity_poly.entity_id
_entity_poly.type
_entity_poly.pdbx_seq_one_letter_code
_entity_poly.pdbx_strand_id
1 'polypeptide(L)'
;ETIEMIFAFSAMWAFGGPMIVDKSGDYRKKFSEDFTSAFGAKFPKEGLCFDYFFNPTTGEHVHWQTEVPKHAPVPIGNRPGETPFSSLFVETVETVRMTYLLDKLARNGKYAMFVGNAGTGKTEMIKNYLGSLDKETDGIISKNIVMSYYTSSFTLQQEM
;
A
#
# COMPACT_ATOMS: atom_id res chain seq x y z
N GLU A 1 1.53 23.22 -12.94
CA GLU A 1 1.06 21.90 -13.43
C GLU A 1 1.49 20.75 -12.52
N THR A 2 2.79 20.48 -12.30
CA THR A 2 3.25 19.36 -11.45
C THR A 2 2.71 19.39 -10.01
N ILE A 3 2.72 20.54 -9.33
CA ILE A 3 2.17 20.68 -7.96
C ILE A 3 0.67 20.37 -7.93
N GLU A 4 -0.05 20.78 -8.95
CA GLU A 4 -1.49 20.57 -9.07
C GLU A 4 -1.83 19.08 -9.24
N MET A 5 -1.01 18.35 -10.00
CA MET A 5 -1.11 16.90 -10.14
C MET A 5 -0.76 16.16 -8.85
N ILE A 6 0.31 16.58 -8.15
CA ILE A 6 0.68 16.02 -6.84
C ILE A 6 -0.46 16.25 -5.84
N PHE A 7 -1.04 17.45 -5.84
CA PHE A 7 -2.19 17.76 -5.00
C PHE A 7 -3.40 16.88 -5.33
N ALA A 8 -3.75 16.74 -6.62
CA ALA A 8 -4.84 15.89 -7.05
C ALA A 8 -4.62 14.41 -6.66
N PHE A 9 -3.41 13.88 -6.86
CA PHE A 9 -3.04 12.53 -6.42
C PHE A 9 -3.16 12.37 -4.91
N SER A 10 -2.69 13.35 -4.14
CA SER A 10 -2.78 13.33 -2.67
C SER A 10 -4.23 13.40 -2.18
N ALA A 11 -5.05 14.26 -2.77
CA ALA A 11 -6.47 14.38 -2.45
C ALA A 11 -7.25 13.11 -2.80
N MET A 12 -6.97 12.51 -3.95
CA MET A 12 -7.53 11.22 -4.36
C MET A 12 -7.29 10.15 -3.29
N TRP A 13 -6.06 10.05 -2.77
CA TRP A 13 -5.73 9.06 -1.74
C TRP A 13 -6.27 9.41 -0.36
N ALA A 14 -6.28 10.69 0.01
CA ALA A 14 -6.80 11.14 1.30
C ALA A 14 -8.31 10.88 1.46
N PHE A 15 -9.10 11.15 0.42
CA PHE A 15 -10.55 11.01 0.46
C PHE A 15 -11.05 9.68 -0.12
N GLY A 16 -10.40 9.20 -1.17
CA GLY A 16 -10.79 7.97 -1.87
C GLY A 16 -10.16 6.69 -1.33
N GLY A 17 -9.02 6.78 -0.63
CA GLY A 17 -8.34 5.62 -0.06
C GLY A 17 -9.17 4.83 0.95
N PRO A 18 -9.87 5.48 1.91
CA PRO A 18 -10.73 4.78 2.87
C PRO A 18 -12.05 4.27 2.31
N MET A 19 -12.39 4.56 1.04
CA MET A 19 -13.66 4.16 0.45
C MET A 19 -13.72 2.64 0.29
N ILE A 20 -14.76 2.04 0.84
CA ILE A 20 -14.96 0.59 0.84
C ILE A 20 -15.84 0.15 -0.34
N VAL A 21 -15.64 -1.09 -0.76
CA VAL A 21 -16.63 -1.81 -1.56
C VAL A 21 -17.49 -2.60 -0.57
N ASP A 22 -18.79 -2.30 -0.53
CA ASP A 22 -19.74 -3.02 0.32
C ASP A 22 -20.90 -3.59 -0.52
N LYS A 23 -21.76 -4.41 0.10
CA LYS A 23 -22.96 -4.99 -0.52
C LYS A 23 -23.87 -3.93 -1.14
N SER A 24 -23.86 -2.71 -0.59
CA SER A 24 -24.64 -1.56 -1.07
C SER A 24 -24.05 -0.88 -2.32
N GLY A 25 -22.83 -1.23 -2.72
CA GLY A 25 -22.21 -0.76 -3.96
C GLY A 25 -20.72 -0.48 -3.86
N ASP A 26 -20.13 -0.20 -5.02
CA ASP A 26 -18.73 0.19 -5.15
C ASP A 26 -18.57 1.70 -4.98
N TYR A 27 -18.35 2.15 -3.75
CA TYR A 27 -18.12 3.56 -3.44
C TYR A 27 -16.77 4.07 -3.93
N ARG A 28 -15.81 3.16 -4.13
CA ARG A 28 -14.49 3.49 -4.69
C ARG A 28 -14.62 3.87 -6.16
N LYS A 29 -15.40 3.10 -6.93
CA LYS A 29 -15.72 3.44 -8.32
C LYS A 29 -16.50 4.74 -8.45
N LYS A 30 -17.54 4.94 -7.64
CA LYS A 30 -18.32 6.20 -7.64
C LYS A 30 -17.43 7.41 -7.32
N PHE A 31 -16.60 7.30 -6.28
CA PHE A 31 -15.63 8.35 -5.98
C PHE A 31 -14.69 8.61 -7.16
N SER A 32 -14.20 7.56 -7.84
CA SER A 32 -13.36 7.72 -9.01
C SER A 32 -14.05 8.51 -10.12
N GLU A 33 -15.32 8.22 -10.40
CA GLU A 33 -16.12 8.92 -11.43
C GLU A 33 -16.35 10.39 -11.05
N ASP A 34 -16.72 10.67 -9.81
CA ASP A 34 -16.94 12.03 -9.32
C ASP A 34 -15.63 12.84 -9.29
N PHE A 35 -14.55 12.21 -8.85
CA PHE A 35 -13.23 12.82 -8.76
C PHE A 35 -12.66 13.11 -10.15
N THR A 36 -12.76 12.17 -11.10
CA THR A 36 -12.35 12.44 -12.48
C THR A 36 -13.26 13.44 -13.17
N SER A 37 -14.55 13.55 -12.84
CA SER A 37 -15.39 14.64 -13.34
C SER A 37 -14.91 16.02 -12.86
N ALA A 38 -14.55 16.14 -11.57
CA ALA A 38 -14.06 17.38 -10.98
C ALA A 38 -12.64 17.77 -11.44
N PHE A 39 -11.77 16.78 -11.70
CA PHE A 39 -10.36 16.97 -12.06
C PHE A 39 -10.03 16.58 -13.52
N GLY A 40 -11.04 16.42 -14.39
CA GLY A 40 -11.02 15.57 -15.59
C GLY A 40 -10.04 15.81 -16.72
N ALA A 41 -9.31 16.92 -16.73
CA ALA A 41 -8.19 17.11 -17.66
C ALA A 41 -6.92 16.37 -17.23
N LYS A 42 -6.89 15.84 -16.00
CA LYS A 42 -5.66 15.43 -15.34
C LYS A 42 -5.44 13.93 -15.25
N PHE A 43 -6.49 13.11 -15.29
CA PHE A 43 -6.38 11.66 -15.12
C PHE A 43 -6.60 10.91 -16.44
N PRO A 44 -6.01 9.72 -16.60
CA PRO A 44 -6.31 8.83 -17.72
C PRO A 44 -7.82 8.52 -17.79
N LYS A 45 -8.35 8.42 -19.02
CA LYS A 45 -9.77 8.14 -19.27
C LYS A 45 -10.15 6.68 -19.08
N GLU A 46 -9.16 5.79 -19.15
CA GLU A 46 -9.34 4.35 -18.98
C GLU A 46 -9.05 3.97 -17.53
N GLY A 47 -9.78 2.99 -16.99
CA GLY A 47 -9.60 2.52 -15.61
C GLY A 47 -10.14 3.48 -14.53
N LEU A 48 -9.83 3.16 -13.28
CA LEU A 48 -10.11 4.05 -12.14
C LEU A 48 -8.93 4.99 -11.90
N CYS A 49 -9.18 6.15 -11.30
CA CYS A 49 -8.10 7.08 -10.94
C CYS A 49 -7.04 6.42 -10.03
N PHE A 50 -7.46 5.43 -9.22
CA PHE A 50 -6.58 4.64 -8.35
C PHE A 50 -5.63 3.70 -9.10
N ASP A 51 -5.88 3.39 -10.36
CA ASP A 51 -5.05 2.50 -11.18
C ASP A 51 -3.75 3.13 -11.65
N TYR A 52 -3.60 4.43 -11.38
CA TYR A 52 -2.45 5.22 -11.78
C TYR A 52 -1.78 5.92 -10.59
N PHE A 53 -0.48 6.17 -10.72
CA PHE A 53 0.25 7.13 -9.90
C PHE A 53 0.80 8.25 -10.76
N PHE A 54 1.01 9.41 -10.17
CA PHE A 54 1.66 10.52 -10.84
C PHE A 54 3.16 10.46 -10.60
N ASN A 55 3.94 10.33 -11.67
CA ASN A 55 5.40 10.39 -11.59
C ASN A 55 5.84 11.87 -11.72
N PRO A 56 6.35 12.50 -10.65
CA PRO A 56 6.73 13.92 -10.69
C PRO A 56 7.98 14.18 -11.54
N THR A 57 8.78 13.16 -11.84
CA THR A 57 10.00 13.26 -12.66
C THR A 57 9.66 13.28 -14.15
N THR A 58 8.73 12.44 -14.60
CA THR A 58 8.30 12.40 -16.00
C THR A 58 7.12 13.33 -16.28
N GLY A 59 6.35 13.69 -15.25
CA GLY A 59 5.12 14.47 -15.38
C GLY A 59 3.93 13.67 -15.89
N GLU A 60 3.99 12.34 -15.86
CA GLU A 60 2.99 11.45 -16.46
C GLU A 60 2.27 10.58 -15.42
N HIS A 61 1.04 10.17 -15.78
CA HIS A 61 0.30 9.15 -15.05
C HIS A 61 0.72 7.76 -15.52
N VAL A 62 1.26 6.97 -14.60
CA VAL A 62 1.78 5.62 -14.88
C VAL A 62 0.85 4.60 -14.22
N HIS A 63 0.48 3.55 -14.96
CA HIS A 63 -0.40 2.52 -14.45
C HIS A 63 0.37 1.61 -13.48
N TRP A 64 -0.16 1.36 -12.29
CA TRP A 64 0.49 0.49 -11.30
C TRP A 64 0.88 -0.91 -11.79
N GLN A 65 0.21 -1.43 -12.83
CA GLN A 65 0.51 -2.73 -13.42
C GLN A 65 1.92 -2.79 -14.01
N THR A 66 2.48 -1.65 -14.44
CA THR A 66 3.86 -1.58 -14.96
C THR A 66 4.89 -1.66 -13.84
N GLU A 67 4.51 -1.28 -12.62
CA GLU A 67 5.38 -1.28 -11.43
C GLU A 67 5.39 -2.63 -10.71
N VAL A 68 4.49 -3.56 -11.06
CA VAL A 68 4.47 -4.91 -10.46
C VAL A 68 5.66 -5.70 -10.97
N PRO A 69 6.60 -6.13 -10.10
CA PRO A 69 7.74 -6.92 -10.53
C PRO A 69 7.27 -8.25 -11.12
N LYS A 70 7.91 -8.67 -12.22
CA LYS A 70 7.62 -9.96 -12.82
C LYS A 70 8.05 -11.06 -11.85
N HIS A 71 7.10 -11.90 -11.45
CA HIS A 71 7.39 -13.03 -10.58
C HIS A 71 8.35 -13.99 -11.29
N ALA A 72 9.53 -14.20 -10.73
CA ALA A 72 10.45 -15.23 -11.17
C ALA A 72 10.03 -16.58 -10.59
N PRO A 73 10.01 -17.68 -11.37
CA PRO A 73 9.71 -19.01 -10.84
C PRO A 73 10.74 -19.38 -9.77
N VAL A 74 10.29 -19.54 -8.52
CA VAL A 74 11.13 -19.98 -7.41
C VAL A 74 10.79 -21.43 -7.10
N PRO A 75 11.78 -22.34 -6.97
CA PRO A 75 11.51 -23.72 -6.59
C PRO A 75 10.91 -23.76 -5.19
N ILE A 76 9.71 -24.35 -5.07
CA ILE A 76 8.93 -24.37 -3.82
C ILE A 76 9.15 -25.68 -3.10
N GLY A 77 9.54 -25.62 -1.83
CA GLY A 77 9.70 -26.79 -0.98
C GLY A 77 10.55 -26.49 0.25
N ASN A 78 11.00 -27.54 0.92
CA ASN A 78 11.71 -27.45 2.21
C ASN A 78 13.17 -27.93 2.10
N ARG A 79 13.69 -28.16 0.89
CA ARG A 79 15.08 -28.61 0.68
C ARG A 79 16.03 -27.42 0.57
N PRO A 80 17.34 -27.62 0.77
CA PRO A 80 18.34 -26.59 0.52
C PRO A 80 18.24 -26.06 -0.93
N GLY A 81 18.04 -24.76 -1.09
CA GLY A 81 17.84 -24.11 -2.39
C GLY A 81 16.38 -23.97 -2.83
N GLU A 82 15.41 -24.49 -2.05
CA GLU A 82 13.98 -24.28 -2.24
C GLU A 82 13.46 -23.22 -1.25
N THR A 83 12.43 -22.48 -1.66
CA THR A 83 11.76 -21.49 -0.82
C THR A 83 10.52 -22.11 -0.17
N PRO A 84 10.43 -22.08 1.18
CA PRO A 84 9.23 -22.54 1.87
C PRO A 84 8.00 -21.75 1.41
N PHE A 85 6.89 -22.45 1.18
CA PHE A 85 5.65 -21.81 0.73
C PHE A 85 5.17 -20.70 1.68
N SER A 86 5.37 -20.87 2.99
CA SER A 86 5.03 -19.88 4.01
C SER A 86 5.83 -18.58 3.93
N SER A 87 6.94 -18.57 3.20
CA SER A 87 7.81 -17.40 3.01
C SER A 87 7.65 -16.73 1.64
N LEU A 88 6.83 -17.30 0.75
CA LEU A 88 6.56 -16.72 -0.55
C LEU A 88 5.62 -15.52 -0.42
N PHE A 89 6.13 -14.34 -0.77
CA PHE A 89 5.33 -13.13 -0.93
C PHE A 89 5.30 -12.76 -2.41
N VAL A 90 4.09 -12.69 -2.99
CA VAL A 90 3.90 -12.32 -4.39
C VAL A 90 3.31 -10.92 -4.43
N GLU A 91 4.02 -10.01 -5.10
CA GLU A 91 3.56 -8.65 -5.29
C GLU A 91 2.43 -8.60 -6.33
N THR A 92 1.38 -7.88 -5.97
CA THR A 92 0.24 -7.57 -6.83
C THR A 92 0.14 -6.06 -6.98
N VAL A 93 -0.69 -5.60 -7.92
CA VAL A 93 -0.98 -4.17 -8.09
C VAL A 93 -1.37 -3.50 -6.77
N GLU A 94 -2.22 -4.15 -5.97
CA GLU A 94 -2.68 -3.59 -4.70
C GLU A 94 -1.54 -3.53 -3.67
N THR A 95 -0.68 -4.55 -3.58
CA THR A 95 0.44 -4.53 -2.62
C THR A 95 1.47 -3.46 -3.00
N VAL A 96 1.80 -3.32 -4.28
CA VAL A 96 2.75 -2.28 -4.76
C VAL A 96 2.21 -0.89 -4.47
N ARG A 97 0.94 -0.64 -4.80
CA ARG A 97 0.24 0.62 -4.55
C ARG A 97 0.20 0.99 -3.07
N MET A 98 -0.14 0.05 -2.20
CA MET A 98 -0.21 0.28 -0.75
C MET A 98 1.19 0.50 -0.15
N THR A 99 2.18 -0.30 -0.57
CA THR A 99 3.57 -0.14 -0.13
C THR A 99 4.14 1.22 -0.55
N TYR A 100 3.83 1.70 -1.76
CA TYR A 100 4.25 3.03 -2.19
C TYR A 100 3.74 4.15 -1.27
N LEU A 101 2.46 4.11 -0.89
CA LEU A 101 1.88 5.10 0.03
C LEU A 101 2.49 4.99 1.42
N LEU A 102 2.69 3.77 1.91
CA LEU A 102 3.32 3.51 3.19
C LEU A 102 4.76 4.04 3.23
N ASP A 103 5.53 3.80 2.17
CA ASP A 103 6.90 4.29 2.01
C ASP A 103 6.98 5.82 2.08
N LYS A 104 6.12 6.50 1.31
CA LYS A 104 6.05 7.97 1.33
C LYS A 104 5.68 8.53 2.69
N LEU A 105 4.77 7.89 3.41
CA LEU A 105 4.37 8.37 4.74
C LEU A 105 5.45 8.10 5.78
N ALA A 106 5.96 6.86 5.85
CA ALA A 106 6.94 6.44 6.84
C ALA A 106 8.25 7.21 6.73
N ARG A 107 8.79 7.38 5.51
CA ARG A 107 10.04 8.15 5.27
C ARG A 107 9.90 9.64 5.62
N ASN A 108 8.67 10.16 5.64
CA ASN A 108 8.38 11.54 6.05
C ASN A 108 7.89 11.65 7.52
N GLY A 109 8.07 10.59 8.33
CA GLY A 109 7.69 10.57 9.73
C GLY A 109 6.18 10.67 9.95
N LYS A 110 5.37 10.21 9.00
CA LYS A 110 3.91 10.16 9.08
C LYS A 110 3.42 8.73 9.31
N TYR A 111 2.36 8.60 10.09
CA TYR A 111 1.77 7.32 10.45
C TYR A 111 0.72 6.88 9.43
N ALA A 112 0.62 5.56 9.22
CA ALA A 112 -0.39 4.93 8.37
C ALA A 112 -0.96 3.70 9.09
N MET A 113 -2.24 3.40 8.83
CA MET A 113 -2.92 2.22 9.37
C MET A 113 -3.63 1.48 8.23
N PHE A 114 -3.39 0.18 8.11
CA PHE A 114 -4.12 -0.67 7.17
C PHE A 114 -5.30 -1.32 7.87
N VAL A 115 -6.50 -1.09 7.35
CA VAL A 115 -7.76 -1.62 7.87
C VAL A 115 -8.34 -2.60 6.86
N GLY A 116 -8.91 -3.71 7.35
CA GLY A 116 -9.61 -4.68 6.51
C GLY A 116 -9.74 -6.04 7.20
N ASN A 117 -10.41 -6.97 6.53
CA ASN A 117 -10.73 -8.30 7.08
C ASN A 117 -9.49 -9.13 7.44
N ALA A 118 -9.63 -10.04 8.40
CA ALA A 118 -8.55 -10.98 8.70
C ALA A 118 -8.17 -11.82 7.47
N GLY A 119 -6.89 -12.20 7.34
CA GLY A 119 -6.41 -13.05 6.25
C GLY A 119 -6.14 -12.34 4.91
N THR A 120 -6.23 -11.01 4.81
CA THR A 120 -5.99 -10.28 3.55
C THR A 120 -4.53 -9.85 3.34
N GLY A 121 -3.56 -10.51 3.97
CA GLY A 121 -2.13 -10.24 3.76
C GLY A 121 -1.57 -8.91 4.32
N LYS A 122 -2.37 -8.09 5.03
CA LYS A 122 -1.94 -6.79 5.59
C LYS A 122 -0.68 -6.89 6.46
N THR A 123 -0.66 -7.85 7.38
CA THR A 123 0.46 -8.05 8.32
C THR A 123 1.74 -8.44 7.57
N GLU A 124 1.63 -9.31 6.56
CA GLU A 124 2.78 -9.71 5.75
C GLU A 124 3.28 -8.57 4.86
N MET A 125 2.38 -7.75 4.31
CA MET A 125 2.78 -6.55 3.56
C MET A 125 3.59 -5.57 4.42
N ILE A 126 3.13 -5.29 5.65
CA ILE A 126 3.83 -4.40 6.58
C ILE A 126 5.17 -5.02 7.00
N LYS A 127 5.22 -6.31 7.31
CA LYS A 127 6.48 -7.00 7.64
C LYS A 127 7.48 -6.95 6.49
N ASN A 128 7.03 -7.21 5.26
CA ASN A 128 7.88 -7.17 4.08
C ASN A 128 8.46 -5.77 3.86
N TYR A 129 7.62 -4.73 3.95
CA TYR A 129 8.07 -3.33 3.87
C TYR A 129 9.07 -2.98 4.98
N LEU A 130 8.79 -3.31 6.23
CA LEU A 130 9.70 -3.02 7.35
C LEU A 130 11.02 -3.80 7.23
N GLY A 131 10.98 -5.00 6.65
CA GLY A 131 12.16 -5.81 6.36
C GLY A 131 12.99 -5.27 5.19
N SER A 132 12.41 -4.47 4.29
CA SER A 132 13.14 -3.83 3.18
C SER A 132 13.79 -2.50 3.58
N LEU A 133 13.48 -1.96 4.77
CA LEU A 133 14.12 -0.76 5.30
C LEU A 133 15.50 -1.09 5.87
N ASP A 134 16.47 -0.23 5.60
CA ASP A 134 17.80 -0.34 6.16
C ASP A 134 17.89 0.44 7.48
N LYS A 135 18.39 -0.21 8.53
CA LYS A 135 18.44 0.38 9.87
C LYS A 135 19.37 1.59 9.95
N GLU A 136 20.47 1.55 9.21
CA GLU A 136 21.48 2.61 9.23
C GLU A 136 21.06 3.80 8.37
N THR A 137 20.49 3.52 7.19
CA THR A 137 20.10 4.55 6.23
C THR A 137 18.76 5.19 6.57
N ASP A 138 17.76 4.40 6.98
CA ASP A 138 16.39 4.88 7.22
C ASP A 138 16.17 5.32 8.68
N GLY A 139 16.98 4.83 9.63
CA GLY A 139 16.86 5.19 11.05
C GLY A 139 15.55 4.72 11.70
N ILE A 140 14.85 3.76 11.09
CA ILE A 140 13.55 3.24 11.54
C ILE A 140 13.76 1.90 12.25
N ILE A 141 13.19 1.79 13.46
CA ILE A 141 13.13 0.54 14.23
C ILE A 141 11.68 0.10 14.31
N SER A 142 11.42 -1.17 14.00
CA SER A 142 10.09 -1.76 14.12
C SER A 142 10.03 -2.81 15.22
N LYS A 143 8.99 -2.75 16.04
CA LYS A 143 8.62 -3.79 17.00
C LYS A 143 7.22 -4.29 16.67
N ASN A 144 7.07 -5.61 16.55
CA ASN A 144 5.76 -6.23 16.35
C ASN A 144 5.11 -6.47 17.72
N ILE A 145 3.95 -5.86 17.95
CA ILE A 145 3.16 -6.09 19.17
C ILE A 145 1.84 -6.72 18.75
N VAL A 146 1.60 -7.94 19.20
CA VAL A 146 0.35 -8.67 18.92
C VAL A 146 -0.68 -8.33 19.99
N MET A 147 -1.75 -7.65 19.58
CA MET A 147 -2.88 -7.37 20.45
C MET A 147 -3.97 -8.42 20.27
N SER A 148 -4.49 -8.92 21.39
CA SER A 148 -5.62 -9.85 21.47
C SER A 148 -6.65 -9.33 22.47
N TYR A 149 -7.78 -10.02 22.58
CA TYR A 149 -8.81 -9.70 23.58
C TYR A 149 -8.27 -9.68 25.02
N TYR A 150 -7.23 -10.47 25.32
CA TYR A 150 -6.61 -10.55 26.64
C TYR A 150 -5.49 -9.53 26.87
N THR A 151 -5.14 -8.73 25.87
CA THR A 151 -4.07 -7.74 25.98
C THR A 151 -4.56 -6.54 26.78
N SER A 152 -3.97 -6.33 27.96
CA SER A 152 -4.25 -5.18 28.81
C SER A 152 -3.29 -4.01 28.53
N SER A 153 -3.63 -2.82 29.03
CA SER A 153 -2.72 -1.66 28.98
C SER A 153 -1.39 -1.94 29.68
N PHE A 154 -1.40 -2.74 30.75
CA PHE A 154 -0.19 -3.17 31.46
C PHE A 154 0.71 -4.05 30.57
N THR A 155 0.12 -5.04 29.89
CA THR A 155 0.85 -5.92 28.96
C THR A 155 1.46 -5.12 27.81
N LEU A 156 0.73 -4.15 27.26
CA LEU A 156 1.24 -3.28 26.20
C LEU A 156 2.44 -2.47 26.67
N GLN A 157 2.38 -1.87 27.86
CA GLN A 157 3.48 -1.06 28.41
C GLN A 157 4.75 -1.87 28.67
N GLN A 158 4.63 -3.15 29.03
CA GLN A 158 5.79 -4.05 29.18
C GLN A 158 6.42 -4.41 27.82
N GLU A 159 5.62 -4.45 26.77
CA GLU A 159 6.02 -4.73 25.40
C GLU A 159 6.44 -3.48 24.61
N MET A 160 6.40 -2.28 25.20
CA MET A 160 6.95 -1.06 24.58
C MET A 160 8.43 -0.94 24.93
#